data_AF-A0ABC9B2C5-F1
#
_entry.id   AF-A0ABC9B2C5-F1
#
_cell.length_a   1.000
_cell.length_b   1.000
_cell.length_c   1.000
_cell.angle_alpha   90.00
_cell.angle_beta   90.00
_cell.angle_gamma   90.00
#
_symmetry.space_group_name_H-M   'P 1'
#
loop_
_entity.id
_entity.type
_entity.pdbx_description
1 polymer ?
#
loop_
_entity_poly.entity_id
_entity_poly.type
_entity_poly.pdbx_seq_one_letter_code
_entity_poly.pdbx_strand_id
1 'polypeptide(L)'
;MLPYLELAERLASRGHRVSYVSTARNLARLPPLRRHGAAGGDHGGGAVDLVPLKLPRVDGLPEGAESTNDVPGDKLEPLWKAFDTLAAPLADYLAAACAAGGNSKPDWVLTDTFHHWAPLIAGEHGVPSAMLLPTAAMIASLAGAGRDHAELVAASVFEHPRSRATDGDTALRVARECAAWELDAFSLAAALIGKPLVPLGLLPPSPDGGRAAAAAHGDDDDAVRWLDLQPPKSVVYVALGSEVPLRVELVHELALGLELARTRFLWALRKPRDVADADVLHGLGRNARFMEGRKVGLMVARNEDDGSFDCRGIASAVRGVMVEEGSRKIFVENAKKVQQIVADKELQERYVDEFVQRLRSYMSGYGKPSGANDPTTS
;
A
#
# COMPACT_ATOMS: atom_id res chain seq x y z
N MET A 1 -1.16 6.26 0.70
CA MET A 1 -2.28 6.85 1.46
C MET A 1 -3.54 5.97 1.48
N LEU A 2 -4.11 5.57 0.34
CA LEU A 2 -5.40 4.85 0.33
C LEU A 2 -5.47 3.57 1.19
N PRO A 3 -4.45 2.69 1.24
CA PRO A 3 -4.50 1.54 2.14
C PRO A 3 -4.53 1.93 3.63
N TYR A 4 -3.84 3.02 3.99
CA TYR A 4 -3.86 3.54 5.36
C TYR A 4 -5.22 4.13 5.73
N LEU A 5 -5.88 4.80 4.78
CA LEU A 5 -7.24 5.30 4.99
C LEU A 5 -8.21 4.15 5.22
N GLU A 6 -8.08 3.09 4.43
CA GLU A 6 -8.90 1.90 4.59
C GLU A 6 -8.65 1.20 5.93
N LEU A 7 -7.39 1.12 6.39
CA LEU A 7 -7.08 0.66 7.74
C LEU A 7 -7.73 1.55 8.80
N ALA A 8 -7.61 2.87 8.68
CA ALA A 8 -8.18 3.82 9.63
C ALA A 8 -9.71 3.65 9.77
N GLU A 9 -10.42 3.51 8.66
CA GLU A 9 -11.86 3.26 8.66
C GLU A 9 -12.20 1.90 9.29
N ARG A 10 -11.42 0.85 9.03
CA ARG A 10 -11.62 -0.48 9.63
C ARG A 10 -11.30 -0.53 11.13
N LEU A 11 -10.37 0.28 11.61
CA LEU A 11 -10.13 0.46 13.05
C LEU A 11 -11.28 1.23 13.69
N ALA A 12 -11.76 2.30 13.03
CA ALA A 12 -12.90 3.08 13.48
C ALA A 12 -14.19 2.26 13.56
N SER A 13 -14.46 1.39 12.58
CA SER A 13 -15.61 0.48 12.60
C SER A 13 -15.58 -0.52 13.76
N ARG A 14 -14.39 -0.75 14.36
CA ARG A 14 -14.16 -1.59 15.54
C ARG A 14 -14.19 -0.80 16.86
N GLY A 15 -14.67 0.45 16.82
CA GLY A 15 -14.80 1.31 17.99
C GLY A 15 -13.52 2.01 18.42
N HIS A 16 -12.46 1.98 17.60
CA HIS A 16 -11.23 2.70 17.89
C HIS A 16 -11.32 4.15 17.42
N ARG A 17 -10.82 5.09 18.22
CA ARG A 17 -10.58 6.46 17.76
C ARG A 17 -9.32 6.47 16.90
N VAL A 18 -9.38 7.10 15.73
CA VAL A 18 -8.24 7.17 14.82
C VAL A 18 -7.97 8.62 14.43
N SER A 19 -6.75 9.09 14.66
CA SER A 19 -6.26 10.34 14.08
C SER A 19 -5.44 10.01 12.84
N TYR A 20 -5.95 10.34 11.66
CA TYR A 20 -5.24 10.18 10.39
C TYR A 20 -4.43 11.45 10.10
N VAL A 21 -3.13 11.38 10.36
CA VAL A 21 -2.21 12.51 10.24
C VAL A 21 -1.58 12.53 8.85
N SER A 22 -1.68 13.66 8.15
CA SER A 22 -0.97 13.87 6.88
C SER A 22 -0.90 15.37 6.56
N THR A 23 -0.25 15.74 5.46
CA THR A 23 -0.21 17.14 5.03
C THR A 23 -1.57 17.59 4.48
N ALA A 24 -1.90 18.87 4.61
CA ALA A 24 -3.22 19.40 4.27
C ALA A 24 -3.66 19.09 2.81
N ARG A 25 -2.75 19.18 1.83
CA ARG A 25 -3.07 18.89 0.43
C ARG A 25 -3.25 17.41 0.17
N ASN A 26 -2.54 16.55 0.89
CA ASN A 26 -2.73 15.11 0.81
C ASN A 26 -4.07 14.67 1.39
N LEU A 27 -4.47 15.26 2.52
CA LEU A 27 -5.80 15.03 3.11
C LEU A 27 -6.92 15.47 2.16
N ALA A 28 -6.76 16.62 1.48
CA ALA A 28 -7.72 17.10 0.49
C ALA A 28 -7.86 16.18 -0.75
N ARG A 29 -6.87 15.31 -1.02
CA ARG A 29 -6.93 14.30 -2.09
C ARG A 29 -7.59 13.00 -1.65
N LEU A 30 -7.81 12.81 -0.35
CA LEU A 30 -8.45 11.60 0.13
C LEU A 30 -9.90 11.57 -0.33
N PRO A 31 -10.41 10.38 -0.69
CA PRO A 31 -11.83 10.21 -0.89
C PRO A 31 -12.59 10.53 0.41
N PRO A 32 -13.88 10.90 0.32
CA PRO A 32 -14.71 11.12 1.50
C PRO A 32 -14.71 9.90 2.43
N LEU A 33 -14.67 10.17 3.74
CA LEU A 33 -14.78 9.13 4.77
C LEU A 33 -16.15 8.46 4.69
N ARG A 34 -16.17 7.14 4.87
CA ARG A 34 -17.41 6.36 4.97
C ARG A 34 -18.15 6.76 6.24
N ARG A 35 -19.43 7.11 6.09
CA ARG A 35 -20.35 7.21 7.22
C ARG A 35 -20.68 5.79 7.67
N HIS A 36 -20.15 5.39 8.81
CA HIS A 36 -20.57 4.15 9.45
C HIS A 36 -21.96 4.40 10.03
N GLY A 37 -22.99 3.89 9.36
CA GLY A 37 -24.37 4.05 9.80
C GLY A 37 -24.55 3.46 11.20
N ALA A 38 -25.31 4.17 12.04
CA ALA A 38 -25.81 3.70 13.32
C ALA A 38 -26.80 2.52 13.11
N ALA A 39 -26.29 1.38 12.66
CA ALA A 39 -27.06 0.15 12.59
C ALA A 39 -26.96 -0.55 13.96
N GLY A 40 -27.86 -0.16 14.87
CA GLY A 40 -28.30 -0.96 16.01
C GLY A 40 -27.21 -1.40 16.99
N GLY A 41 -26.77 -0.49 17.87
CA GLY A 41 -25.98 -0.85 19.05
C GLY A 41 -25.35 0.38 19.69
N ASP A 42 -25.48 0.50 21.01
CA ASP A 42 -24.95 1.57 21.87
C ASP A 42 -23.42 1.50 22.02
N HIS A 43 -22.71 1.39 20.90
CA HIS A 43 -21.25 1.43 20.85
C HIS A 43 -20.89 2.70 20.09
N GLY A 44 -20.50 3.74 20.82
CA GLY A 44 -20.05 5.02 20.25
C GLY A 44 -19.10 4.75 19.09
N GLY A 45 -19.60 4.98 17.87
CA GLY A 45 -18.90 4.61 16.64
C GLY A 45 -17.53 5.29 16.60
N GLY A 46 -16.47 4.53 16.36
CA GLY A 46 -15.13 5.09 16.23
C GLY A 46 -15.11 6.17 15.14
N ALA A 47 -14.44 7.28 15.41
CA ALA A 47 -14.29 8.39 14.49
C ALA A 47 -12.88 8.41 13.90
N VAL A 48 -12.80 8.66 12.59
CA VAL A 48 -11.55 9.03 11.93
C VAL A 48 -11.48 10.55 11.88
N ASP A 49 -10.52 11.11 12.61
CA ASP A 49 -10.21 12.54 12.62
C ASP A 49 -9.05 12.82 11.67
N LEU A 50 -9.23 13.71 10.71
CA LEU A 50 -8.18 14.07 9.75
C LEU A 50 -7.35 15.21 10.33
N VAL A 51 -6.08 14.96 10.61
CA VAL A 51 -5.19 15.92 11.28
C VAL A 51 -4.20 16.50 10.26
N PRO A 52 -4.42 17.75 9.80
CA PRO A 52 -3.53 18.39 8.84
C PRO A 52 -2.25 18.87 9.52
N LEU A 53 -1.10 18.41 9.03
CA LEU A 53 0.20 19.02 9.31
C LEU A 53 0.54 20.02 8.20
N LYS A 54 1.07 21.18 8.59
CA LYS A 54 1.59 22.16 7.62
C LYS A 54 2.96 21.71 7.18
N LEU A 55 3.13 21.41 5.88
CA LEU A 55 4.46 21.18 5.32
C LEU A 55 5.20 22.53 5.19
N PRO A 56 6.34 22.71 5.87
CA PRO A 56 7.16 23.91 5.69
C PRO A 56 7.64 24.07 4.25
N ARG A 57 7.77 25.31 3.79
CA ARG A 57 8.33 25.59 2.47
C ARG A 57 9.81 25.21 2.48
N VAL A 58 10.23 24.46 1.47
CA VAL A 58 11.63 24.07 1.27
C VAL A 58 12.08 24.50 -0.12
N ASP A 59 13.29 25.03 -0.22
CA ASP A 59 13.87 25.49 -1.47
C ASP A 59 14.04 24.34 -2.47
N GLY A 60 13.78 24.63 -3.74
CA GLY A 60 13.94 23.67 -4.84
C GLY A 60 12.71 22.81 -5.12
N LEU A 61 11.63 22.91 -4.33
CA LEU A 61 10.34 22.28 -4.59
C LEU A 61 9.33 23.24 -5.24
N PRO A 62 8.48 22.74 -6.17
CA PRO A 62 7.35 23.50 -6.68
C PRO A 62 6.40 23.93 -5.56
N GLU A 63 5.73 25.07 -5.75
CA GLU A 63 4.74 25.56 -4.79
C GLU A 63 3.60 24.54 -4.60
N GLY A 64 3.32 24.21 -3.33
CA GLY A 64 2.28 23.25 -2.96
C GLY A 64 2.63 21.78 -3.20
N ALA A 65 3.88 21.44 -3.56
CA ALA A 65 4.31 20.04 -3.70
C ALA A 65 4.30 19.32 -2.33
N GLU A 66 3.36 18.39 -2.16
CA GLU A 66 3.21 17.59 -0.94
C GLU A 66 3.11 16.10 -1.25
N SER A 67 3.38 15.67 -2.48
CA SER A 67 3.27 14.29 -2.91
C SER A 67 4.32 13.97 -3.95
N THR A 68 4.75 12.72 -4.03
CA THR A 68 5.62 12.23 -5.12
C THR A 68 4.97 12.45 -6.50
N ASN A 69 3.64 12.52 -6.57
CA ASN A 69 2.91 12.83 -7.81
C ASN A 69 3.00 14.30 -8.24
N ASP A 70 3.46 15.19 -7.36
CA ASP A 70 3.55 16.64 -7.60
C ASP A 70 4.90 17.05 -8.20
N VAL A 71 5.88 16.15 -8.23
CA VAL A 71 7.26 16.47 -8.58
C VAL A 71 7.86 15.43 -9.53
N PRO A 72 8.79 15.82 -10.42
CA PRO A 72 9.59 14.88 -11.20
C PRO A 72 10.60 14.10 -10.34
N GLY A 73 11.18 13.04 -10.89
CA GLY A 73 12.08 12.12 -10.17
C GLY A 73 13.30 12.79 -9.53
N ASP A 74 13.90 13.76 -10.22
CA ASP A 74 15.04 14.58 -9.74
C ASP A 74 14.69 15.46 -8.53
N LYS A 75 13.40 15.59 -8.20
CA LYS A 75 12.89 16.37 -7.06
C LYS A 75 12.42 15.50 -5.89
N LEU A 76 12.56 14.17 -5.97
CA LEU A 76 12.20 13.26 -4.88
C LEU A 76 13.06 13.48 -3.63
N GLU A 77 14.37 13.72 -3.77
CA GLU A 77 15.24 13.97 -2.62
C GLU A 77 14.90 15.29 -1.89
N PRO A 78 14.76 16.44 -2.59
CA PRO A 78 14.21 17.65 -1.98
C PRO A 78 12.85 17.43 -1.30
N LEU A 79 11.96 16.65 -1.92
CA LEU A 79 10.65 16.34 -1.35
C LEU A 79 10.80 15.60 -0.03
N TRP A 80 11.62 14.55 0.03
CA TRP A 80 11.83 13.82 1.27
C TRP A 80 12.46 14.68 2.37
N LYS A 81 13.40 15.57 2.03
CA LYS A 81 13.96 16.53 3.00
C LYS A 81 12.87 17.45 3.57
N ALA A 82 11.90 17.86 2.75
CA ALA A 82 10.75 18.61 3.24
C ALA A 82 9.88 17.76 4.18
N PHE A 83 9.63 16.48 3.85
CA PHE A 83 8.90 15.57 4.75
C PHE A 83 9.62 15.33 6.08
N ASP A 84 10.96 15.34 6.10
CA ASP A 84 11.73 15.23 7.35
C ASP A 84 11.44 16.41 8.30
N THR A 85 11.07 17.59 7.78
CA THR A 85 10.67 18.74 8.60
C THR A 85 9.30 18.59 9.26
N LEU A 86 8.49 17.59 8.89
CA LEU A 86 7.23 17.28 9.56
C LEU A 86 7.43 16.62 10.94
N ALA A 87 8.67 16.27 11.30
CA ALA A 87 8.99 15.76 12.63
C ALA A 87 8.56 16.73 13.74
N ALA A 88 8.91 18.01 13.62
CA ALA A 88 8.55 19.04 14.60
C ALA A 88 7.02 19.20 14.78
N PRO A 89 6.22 19.42 13.72
CA PRO A 89 4.77 19.55 13.89
C PRO A 89 4.09 18.25 14.35
N LEU A 90 4.64 17.05 14.05
CA LEU A 90 4.13 15.83 14.68
C LEU A 90 4.45 15.80 16.18
N ALA A 91 5.66 16.15 16.58
CA ALA A 91 6.06 16.19 17.99
C ALA A 91 5.17 17.14 18.80
N ASP A 92 4.91 18.34 18.28
CA ASP A 92 4.00 19.30 18.91
C ASP A 92 2.58 18.73 19.07
N TYR A 93 2.06 18.09 18.01
CA TYR A 93 0.75 17.44 18.03
C TYR A 93 0.68 16.31 19.06
N LEU A 94 1.69 15.43 19.08
CA LEU A 94 1.71 14.28 19.98
C LEU A 94 1.91 14.72 21.44
N ALA A 95 2.74 15.73 21.69
CA ALA A 95 2.92 16.32 23.01
C ALA A 95 1.62 16.93 23.53
N ALA A 96 0.89 17.68 22.70
CA ALA A 96 -0.41 18.24 23.06
C ALA A 96 -1.45 17.14 23.36
N ALA A 97 -1.51 16.11 22.51
CA ALA A 97 -2.42 14.97 22.69
C ALA A 97 -2.12 14.20 23.98
N CYS A 98 -0.84 13.95 24.28
CA CYS A 98 -0.40 13.29 25.50
C CYS A 98 -0.64 14.14 26.76
N ALA A 99 -0.40 15.46 26.68
CA ALA A 99 -0.62 16.39 27.80
C ALA A 99 -2.10 16.54 28.15
N ALA A 100 -3.00 16.49 27.17
CA ALA A 100 -4.45 16.52 27.40
C ALA A 100 -4.95 15.27 28.16
N GLY A 101 -4.25 14.14 28.03
CA GLY A 101 -4.59 12.89 28.72
C GLY A 101 -5.93 12.28 28.30
N GLY A 102 -6.40 11.29 29.07
CA GLY A 102 -7.65 10.58 28.81
C GLY A 102 -7.72 10.00 27.39
N ASN A 103 -8.85 10.20 26.72
CA ASN A 103 -9.11 9.69 25.37
C ASN A 103 -8.35 10.44 24.25
N SER A 104 -7.53 11.44 24.59
CA SER A 104 -6.73 12.20 23.61
C SER A 104 -5.32 11.65 23.46
N LYS A 105 -4.76 10.99 24.49
CA LYS A 105 -3.46 10.34 24.38
C LYS A 105 -3.60 9.08 23.50
N PRO A 106 -2.80 8.92 22.43
CA PRO A 106 -2.87 7.71 21.62
C PRO A 106 -2.27 6.52 22.35
N ASP A 107 -2.90 5.35 22.19
CA ASP A 107 -2.36 4.07 22.65
C ASP A 107 -1.24 3.55 21.73
N TRP A 108 -1.30 3.92 20.43
CA TRP A 108 -0.38 3.45 19.40
C TRP A 108 -0.15 4.52 18.34
N VAL A 109 1.06 4.55 17.78
CA VAL A 109 1.37 5.26 16.53
C VAL A 109 1.60 4.25 15.41
N LEU A 110 0.80 4.34 14.35
CA LEU A 110 0.98 3.54 13.14
C LEU A 110 1.68 4.41 12.08
N THR A 111 2.84 3.99 11.61
CA THR A 111 3.65 4.77 10.66
C THR A 111 4.06 3.93 9.46
N ASP A 112 4.32 4.58 8.33
CA ASP A 112 5.03 3.96 7.20
C ASP A 112 6.56 3.99 7.41
N THR A 113 7.29 3.45 6.43
CA THR A 113 8.76 3.38 6.44
C THR A 113 9.48 4.68 6.07
N PHE A 114 8.77 5.69 5.54
CA PHE A 114 9.37 6.96 5.12
C PHE A 114 9.48 7.95 6.29
N HIS A 115 8.50 7.94 7.21
CA HIS A 115 8.44 8.80 8.39
C HIS A 115 9.25 8.24 9.56
N HIS A 116 10.55 8.04 9.35
CA HIS A 116 11.46 7.44 10.33
C HIS A 116 11.57 8.21 11.66
N TRP A 117 11.21 9.49 11.70
CA TRP A 117 11.18 10.24 12.96
C TRP A 117 9.96 9.92 13.83
N ALA A 118 8.87 9.36 13.27
CA ALA A 118 7.62 9.17 13.99
C ALA A 118 7.72 8.17 15.16
N PRO A 119 8.39 7.00 15.03
CA PRO A 119 8.58 6.08 16.16
C PRO A 119 9.39 6.69 17.31
N LEU A 120 10.42 7.48 16.99
CA LEU A 120 11.27 8.15 17.98
C LEU A 120 10.46 9.13 18.81
N ILE A 121 9.72 10.02 18.14
CA ILE A 121 8.82 11.00 18.78
C ILE A 121 7.75 10.29 19.63
N ALA A 122 7.19 9.18 19.15
CA ALA A 122 6.24 8.39 19.94
C ALA A 122 6.87 7.82 21.22
N GLY A 123 8.11 7.32 21.12
CA GLY A 123 8.90 6.79 22.23
C GLY A 123 9.14 7.82 23.33
N GLU A 124 9.40 9.09 22.99
CA GLU A 124 9.57 10.19 23.96
C GLU A 124 8.34 10.40 24.86
N HIS A 125 7.16 10.01 24.39
CA HIS A 125 5.90 10.10 25.14
C HIS A 125 5.43 8.74 25.73
N GLY A 126 6.27 7.71 25.62
CA GLY A 126 5.95 6.35 26.06
C GLY A 126 4.80 5.72 25.27
N VAL A 127 4.65 6.09 23.98
CA VAL A 127 3.63 5.53 23.08
C VAL A 127 4.31 4.53 22.13
N PRO A 128 3.90 3.24 22.12
CA PRO A 128 4.49 2.25 21.22
C PRO A 128 4.10 2.52 19.77
N SER A 129 5.00 2.13 18.85
CA SER A 129 4.80 2.29 17.42
C SER A 129 4.79 0.96 16.67
N ALA A 130 3.92 0.86 15.65
CA ALA A 130 3.93 -0.22 14.68
C ALA A 130 4.22 0.33 13.28
N MET A 131 5.19 -0.26 12.57
CA MET A 131 5.60 0.20 11.26
C MET A 131 5.02 -0.67 10.15
N LEU A 132 4.27 -0.04 9.25
CA LEU A 132 3.72 -0.65 8.03
C LEU A 132 4.80 -0.69 6.95
N LEU A 133 5.10 -1.91 6.50
CA LEU A 133 6.10 -2.20 5.49
C LEU A 133 5.48 -2.24 4.08
N PRO A 134 6.23 -1.85 3.03
CA PRO A 134 5.84 -2.04 1.64
C PRO A 134 6.07 -3.51 1.17
N THR A 135 5.50 -4.48 1.91
CA THR A 135 5.92 -5.90 1.92
C THR A 135 5.68 -6.67 0.62
N ALA A 136 4.66 -6.35 -0.17
CA ALA A 136 4.30 -7.13 -1.35
C ALA A 136 5.47 -7.23 -2.37
N ALA A 137 6.22 -6.14 -2.58
CA ALA A 137 7.37 -6.14 -3.48
C ALA A 137 8.59 -6.88 -2.91
N MET A 138 8.74 -6.89 -1.58
CA MET A 138 9.78 -7.65 -0.88
C MET A 138 9.48 -9.16 -0.97
N ILE A 139 8.24 -9.56 -0.70
CA ILE A 139 7.81 -10.96 -0.81
C ILE A 139 7.89 -11.48 -2.24
N ALA A 140 7.49 -10.67 -3.24
CA ALA A 140 7.67 -11.01 -4.66
C ALA A 140 9.13 -11.27 -5.03
N SER A 141 10.07 -10.57 -4.40
CA SER A 141 11.51 -10.81 -4.57
C SER A 141 12.06 -12.01 -3.80
N LEU A 142 11.46 -12.36 -2.67
CA LEU A 142 11.84 -13.54 -1.88
C LEU A 142 11.33 -14.84 -2.52
N ALA A 143 10.20 -14.78 -3.23
CA ALA A 143 9.59 -15.90 -3.89
C ALA A 143 10.47 -16.44 -5.03
N GLY A 144 11.13 -17.59 -4.80
CA GLY A 144 12.00 -18.25 -5.78
C GLY A 144 13.47 -17.83 -5.72
N ALA A 145 13.84 -16.97 -4.78
CA ALA A 145 15.23 -16.57 -4.54
C ALA A 145 15.98 -17.63 -3.70
N GLY A 146 17.25 -17.90 -4.04
CA GLY A 146 18.17 -18.54 -3.10
C GLY A 146 18.39 -17.63 -1.87
N ARG A 147 18.76 -18.23 -0.73
CA ARG A 147 18.90 -17.52 0.57
C ARG A 147 19.75 -16.24 0.46
N ASP A 148 20.83 -16.29 -0.29
CA ASP A 148 21.75 -15.15 -0.48
C ASP A 148 21.09 -13.97 -1.23
N HIS A 149 20.25 -14.25 -2.24
CA HIS A 149 19.51 -13.21 -2.97
C HIS A 149 18.36 -12.64 -2.13
N ALA A 150 17.73 -13.47 -1.31
CA ALA A 150 16.73 -13.05 -0.33
C ALA A 150 17.32 -12.08 0.71
N GLU A 151 18.52 -12.38 1.22
CA GLU A 151 19.25 -11.50 2.14
C GLU A 151 19.64 -10.17 1.49
N LEU A 152 20.10 -10.15 0.24
CA LEU A 152 20.38 -8.93 -0.53
C LEU A 152 19.13 -8.06 -0.74
N VAL A 153 17.98 -8.66 -1.03
CA VAL A 153 16.74 -7.90 -1.20
C VAL A 153 16.24 -7.36 0.12
N ALA A 154 16.26 -8.16 1.18
CA ALA A 154 15.94 -7.69 2.52
C ALA A 154 16.86 -6.53 2.91
N ALA A 155 18.17 -6.66 2.68
CA ALA A 155 19.13 -5.58 2.86
C ALA A 155 18.71 -4.33 2.06
N SER A 156 18.38 -4.42 0.77
CA SER A 156 17.96 -3.23 0.00
C SER A 156 16.70 -2.51 0.54
N VAL A 157 15.75 -3.25 1.14
CA VAL A 157 14.50 -2.69 1.70
C VAL A 157 14.73 -2.14 3.11
N PHE A 158 15.55 -2.81 3.92
CA PHE A 158 15.81 -2.46 5.32
C PHE A 158 17.04 -1.56 5.53
N GLU A 159 17.97 -1.49 4.58
CA GLU A 159 19.19 -0.66 4.60
C GLU A 159 18.99 0.73 4.01
N HIS A 160 17.79 1.07 3.52
CA HIS A 160 17.49 2.48 3.26
C HIS A 160 17.76 3.27 4.57
N PRO A 161 18.63 4.29 4.59
CA PRO A 161 19.13 4.91 5.83
C PRO A 161 18.01 5.33 6.80
N ARG A 162 16.88 5.77 6.27
CA ARG A 162 15.67 6.10 7.02
C ARG A 162 15.00 4.89 7.71
N SER A 163 14.96 3.72 7.08
CA SER A 163 14.40 2.49 7.70
C SER A 163 15.30 1.97 8.83
N ARG A 164 16.63 2.04 8.65
CA ARG A 164 17.60 1.59 9.67
C ARG A 164 17.57 2.46 10.93
N ALA A 165 17.31 3.76 10.79
CA ALA A 165 17.26 4.70 11.90
C ALA A 165 16.15 4.41 12.94
N THR A 166 15.18 3.55 12.63
CA THR A 166 14.01 3.25 13.50
C THR A 166 13.89 1.80 13.93
N ASP A 167 14.88 0.98 13.60
CA ASP A 167 14.80 -0.44 13.88
C ASP A 167 14.94 -0.75 15.38
N GLY A 168 15.30 0.20 16.24
CA GLY A 168 15.19 0.06 17.70
C GLY A 168 13.79 0.38 18.23
N ASP A 169 13.10 1.33 17.61
CA ASP A 169 12.02 2.10 18.26
C ASP A 169 10.61 1.65 17.87
N THR A 170 10.51 0.66 16.99
CA THR A 170 9.25 0.05 16.59
C THR A 170 8.99 -1.25 17.34
N ALA A 171 7.83 -1.35 17.98
CA ALA A 171 7.40 -2.53 18.72
C ALA A 171 6.99 -3.68 17.79
N LEU A 172 6.36 -3.35 16.65
CA LEU A 172 5.83 -4.32 15.69
C LEU A 172 6.12 -3.89 14.26
N ARG A 173 6.31 -4.88 13.38
CA ARG A 173 6.31 -4.70 11.92
C ARG A 173 5.00 -5.24 11.38
N VAL A 174 4.39 -4.50 10.45
CA VAL A 174 3.07 -4.82 9.91
C VAL A 174 3.19 -4.91 8.39
N ALA A 175 2.68 -5.99 7.81
CA ALA A 175 2.72 -6.22 6.37
C ALA A 175 1.31 -6.17 5.79
N ARG A 176 1.09 -5.32 4.77
CA ARG A 176 -0.11 -5.40 3.93
C ARG A 176 0.02 -6.58 2.97
N GLU A 177 -0.23 -7.77 3.50
CA GLU A 177 -0.06 -9.05 2.84
C GLU A 177 -1.19 -9.99 3.26
N CYS A 178 -1.63 -10.87 2.37
CA CYS A 178 -2.47 -12.00 2.74
C CYS A 178 -1.57 -13.21 3.01
N ALA A 179 -1.23 -13.52 4.26
CA ALA A 179 -0.32 -14.62 4.56
C ALA A 179 -0.82 -15.99 4.02
N ALA A 180 -2.14 -16.19 3.89
CA ALA A 180 -2.72 -17.38 3.28
C ALA A 180 -2.39 -17.52 1.77
N TRP A 181 -2.04 -16.42 1.12
CA TRP A 181 -1.56 -16.39 -0.25
C TRP A 181 -0.11 -16.90 -0.36
N GLU A 182 0.68 -16.74 0.72
CA GLU A 182 2.14 -16.57 0.63
C GLU A 182 2.92 -16.98 1.89
N LEU A 183 2.59 -18.14 2.47
CA LEU A 183 3.04 -18.52 3.80
C LEU A 183 4.58 -18.66 3.93
N ASP A 184 5.25 -19.24 2.93
CA ASP A 184 6.69 -19.49 2.97
C ASP A 184 7.51 -18.20 2.86
N ALA A 185 7.15 -17.32 1.92
CA ALA A 185 7.83 -16.04 1.74
C ALA A 185 7.54 -15.07 2.90
N PHE A 186 6.33 -15.12 3.47
CA PHE A 186 6.02 -14.37 4.69
C PHE A 186 6.85 -14.85 5.88
N SER A 187 7.00 -16.17 6.04
CA SER A 187 7.81 -16.77 7.11
C SER A 187 9.30 -16.41 6.97
N LEU A 188 9.82 -16.43 5.73
CA LEU A 188 11.18 -15.99 5.44
C LEU A 188 11.37 -14.50 5.73
N ALA A 189 10.41 -13.65 5.31
CA ALA A 189 10.45 -12.23 5.63
C ALA A 189 10.45 -11.98 7.15
N ALA A 190 9.59 -12.68 7.90
CA ALA A 190 9.57 -12.58 9.36
C ALA A 190 10.90 -12.99 10.00
N ALA A 191 11.54 -14.04 9.49
CA ALA A 191 12.85 -14.50 9.97
C ALA A 191 13.97 -13.47 9.70
N LEU A 192 13.98 -12.87 8.50
CA LEU A 192 14.98 -11.86 8.12
C LEU A 192 14.81 -10.53 8.86
N ILE A 193 13.58 -10.16 9.20
CA ILE A 193 13.26 -8.91 9.90
C ILE A 193 13.71 -8.94 11.37
N GLY A 194 13.78 -10.13 12.00
CA GLY A 194 14.19 -10.24 13.41
C GLY A 194 13.24 -9.61 14.43
N LYS A 195 12.03 -9.21 14.00
CA LYS A 195 10.95 -8.63 14.82
C LYS A 195 9.62 -9.29 14.53
N PRO A 196 8.63 -9.21 15.45
CA PRO A 196 7.28 -9.71 15.19
C PRO A 196 6.68 -9.03 13.94
N LEU A 197 6.44 -9.82 12.90
CA LEU A 197 5.76 -9.41 11.67
C LEU A 197 4.30 -9.83 11.73
N VAL A 198 3.39 -8.88 11.55
CA VAL A 198 1.94 -9.10 11.61
C VAL A 198 1.32 -8.87 10.23
N PRO A 199 0.60 -9.85 9.66
CA PRO A 199 -0.14 -9.63 8.42
C PRO A 199 -1.39 -8.79 8.68
N LEU A 200 -1.66 -7.84 7.78
CA LEU A 200 -2.80 -6.91 7.85
C LEU A 200 -3.87 -7.21 6.77
N GLY A 201 -3.66 -8.28 5.99
CA GLY A 201 -4.43 -8.52 4.78
C GLY A 201 -4.10 -7.51 3.68
N LEU A 202 -4.80 -7.65 2.56
CA LEU A 202 -4.64 -6.80 1.37
C LEU A 202 -5.38 -5.47 1.49
N LEU A 203 -6.21 -5.31 2.52
CA LEU A 203 -7.07 -4.13 2.70
C LEU A 203 -7.79 -3.73 1.40
N PRO A 204 -8.55 -4.63 0.75
CA PRO A 204 -9.24 -4.29 -0.47
C PRO A 204 -10.22 -3.14 -0.21
N PRO A 205 -10.46 -2.25 -1.20
CA PRO A 205 -11.52 -1.27 -1.10
C PRO A 205 -12.87 -1.97 -0.91
N SER A 206 -13.82 -1.34 -0.22
CA SER A 206 -15.16 -1.91 -0.08
C SER A 206 -15.81 -2.15 -1.45
N PRO A 207 -16.46 -3.30 -1.66
CA PRO A 207 -17.14 -3.64 -2.90
C PRO A 207 -18.24 -2.66 -3.30
N ASP A 208 -18.81 -1.92 -2.36
CA ASP A 208 -19.90 -0.98 -2.64
C ASP A 208 -19.41 0.24 -3.44
N GLY A 209 -18.10 0.34 -3.73
CA GLY A 209 -17.51 1.47 -4.48
C GLY A 209 -17.72 2.83 -3.79
N GLY A 210 -18.19 2.82 -2.54
CA GLY A 210 -18.96 3.88 -1.90
C GLY A 210 -18.22 5.18 -1.60
N ARG A 211 -17.00 5.34 -2.11
CA ARG A 211 -16.27 6.61 -2.07
C ARG A 211 -16.64 7.55 -3.21
N ALA A 212 -17.27 7.04 -4.29
CA ALA A 212 -17.59 7.81 -5.51
C ALA A 212 -19.08 7.87 -5.88
N ALA A 213 -19.98 7.14 -5.21
CA ALA A 213 -21.41 7.16 -5.54
C ALA A 213 -22.09 8.55 -5.37
N ALA A 214 -21.41 9.52 -4.77
CA ALA A 214 -21.92 10.89 -4.61
C ALA A 214 -21.31 11.92 -5.58
N ALA A 215 -20.35 11.56 -6.46
CA ALA A 215 -19.59 12.57 -7.22
C ALA A 215 -19.33 12.28 -8.71
N ALA A 216 -19.69 11.11 -9.27
CA ALA A 216 -19.46 10.83 -10.70
C ALA A 216 -20.77 10.92 -11.51
N HIS A 217 -20.91 12.01 -12.25
CA HIS A 217 -21.93 12.19 -13.29
C HIS A 217 -21.59 11.35 -14.55
N GLY A 218 -22.59 10.67 -15.12
CA GLY A 218 -22.74 10.34 -16.55
C GLY A 218 -21.78 9.32 -17.19
N ASP A 219 -20.47 9.51 -17.10
CA ASP A 219 -19.46 8.82 -17.95
C ASP A 219 -19.11 7.41 -17.44
N ASP A 220 -19.12 7.20 -16.12
CA ASP A 220 -18.97 5.86 -15.50
C ASP A 220 -20.12 4.92 -15.89
N ASP A 221 -21.31 5.48 -16.13
CA ASP A 221 -22.49 4.70 -16.57
C ASP A 221 -22.34 4.26 -18.03
N ASP A 222 -21.80 5.09 -18.91
CA ASP A 222 -21.62 4.75 -20.33
C ASP A 222 -20.55 3.66 -20.55
N ALA A 223 -19.45 3.68 -19.78
CA ALA A 223 -18.44 2.61 -19.85
C ALA A 223 -19.01 1.26 -19.37
N VAL A 224 -19.78 1.26 -18.28
CA VAL A 224 -20.44 0.06 -17.76
C VAL A 224 -21.52 -0.44 -18.74
N ARG A 225 -22.36 0.45 -19.27
CA ARG A 225 -23.35 0.11 -20.30
C ARG A 225 -22.69 -0.45 -21.57
N TRP A 226 -21.52 0.07 -21.97
CA TRP A 226 -20.77 -0.49 -23.08
C TRP A 226 -20.27 -1.90 -22.77
N LEU A 227 -19.79 -2.16 -21.54
CA LEU A 227 -19.36 -3.49 -21.10
C LEU A 227 -20.51 -4.50 -21.08
N ASP A 228 -21.72 -4.09 -20.65
CA ASP A 228 -22.92 -4.93 -20.61
C ASP A 228 -23.32 -5.47 -21.99
N LEU A 229 -22.93 -4.78 -23.06
CA LEU A 229 -23.17 -5.20 -24.44
C LEU A 229 -22.11 -6.19 -24.97
N GLN A 230 -21.03 -6.43 -24.24
CA GLN A 230 -19.93 -7.30 -24.71
C GLN A 230 -20.12 -8.75 -24.23
N PRO A 231 -19.64 -9.74 -25.00
CA PRO A 231 -19.64 -11.13 -24.53
C PRO A 231 -18.83 -11.30 -23.22
N PRO A 232 -19.23 -12.20 -22.32
CA PRO A 232 -18.48 -12.46 -21.09
C PRO A 232 -17.02 -12.81 -21.38
N LYS A 233 -16.09 -12.25 -20.59
CA LYS A 233 -14.64 -12.52 -20.66
C LYS A 233 -14.00 -12.14 -22.01
N SER A 234 -14.57 -11.19 -22.74
CA SER A 234 -14.11 -10.80 -24.09
C SER A 234 -13.38 -9.45 -24.16
N VAL A 235 -13.35 -8.69 -23.06
CA VAL A 235 -12.77 -7.34 -22.99
C VAL A 235 -11.52 -7.34 -22.13
N VAL A 236 -10.47 -6.67 -22.60
CA VAL A 236 -9.26 -6.36 -21.83
C VAL A 236 -9.44 -5.02 -21.15
N TYR A 237 -9.33 -4.96 -19.82
CA TYR A 237 -9.25 -3.70 -19.10
C TYR A 237 -7.80 -3.24 -18.99
N VAL A 238 -7.51 -2.03 -19.45
CA VAL A 238 -6.16 -1.44 -19.48
C VAL A 238 -6.14 -0.24 -18.54
N ALA A 239 -5.36 -0.34 -17.45
CA ALA A 239 -5.19 0.73 -16.49
C ALA A 239 -3.79 0.67 -15.86
N LEU A 240 -3.06 1.78 -15.91
CA LEU A 240 -1.71 1.90 -15.33
C LEU A 240 -1.71 2.69 -14.00
N GLY A 241 -2.89 3.13 -13.56
CA GLY A 241 -3.06 3.93 -12.35
C GLY A 241 -2.70 5.41 -12.54
N SER A 242 -2.72 6.13 -11.42
CA SER A 242 -2.44 7.58 -11.39
C SER A 242 -0.98 7.93 -11.18
N GLU A 243 -0.19 6.99 -10.70
CA GLU A 243 1.17 7.22 -10.19
C GLU A 243 2.24 6.99 -11.27
N VAL A 244 1.88 6.33 -12.38
CA VAL A 244 2.79 5.96 -13.47
C VAL A 244 2.35 6.65 -14.76
N PRO A 245 2.73 7.92 -14.97
CA PRO A 245 2.50 8.56 -16.25
C PRO A 245 3.43 7.92 -17.30
N LEU A 246 2.86 7.51 -18.44
CA LEU A 246 3.66 7.07 -19.58
C LEU A 246 4.06 8.28 -20.43
N ARG A 247 5.22 8.17 -21.08
CA ARG A 247 5.59 9.07 -22.19
C ARG A 247 4.67 8.85 -23.39
N VAL A 248 4.52 9.87 -24.23
CA VAL A 248 3.64 9.85 -25.40
C VAL A 248 3.99 8.67 -26.33
N GLU A 249 5.28 8.39 -26.51
CA GLU A 249 5.74 7.31 -27.38
C GLU A 249 5.25 5.94 -26.90
N LEU A 250 5.34 5.69 -25.59
CA LEU A 250 4.85 4.43 -25.00
C LEU A 250 3.32 4.32 -25.01
N VAL A 251 2.61 5.45 -24.92
CA VAL A 251 1.15 5.48 -25.12
C VAL A 251 0.80 5.07 -26.55
N HIS A 252 1.55 5.54 -27.55
CA HIS A 252 1.36 5.10 -28.93
C HIS A 252 1.66 3.60 -29.10
N GLU A 253 2.77 3.10 -28.57
CA GLU A 253 3.09 1.66 -28.61
C GLU A 253 1.99 0.82 -27.95
N LEU A 254 1.44 1.27 -26.82
CA LEU A 254 0.30 0.65 -26.14
C LEU A 254 -0.95 0.62 -27.02
N ALA A 255 -1.31 1.75 -27.63
CA ALA A 255 -2.46 1.84 -28.52
C ALA A 255 -2.32 0.92 -29.74
N LEU A 256 -1.17 0.97 -30.41
CA LEU A 256 -0.84 0.11 -31.55
C LEU A 256 -0.87 -1.37 -31.16
N GLY A 257 -0.32 -1.73 -30.00
CA GLY A 257 -0.30 -3.10 -29.52
C GLY A 257 -1.69 -3.65 -29.22
N LEU A 258 -2.57 -2.85 -28.62
CA LEU A 258 -3.97 -3.22 -28.38
C LEU A 258 -4.74 -3.40 -29.71
N GLU A 259 -4.52 -2.52 -30.69
CA GLU A 259 -5.11 -2.67 -32.02
C GLU A 259 -4.63 -3.96 -32.72
N LEU A 260 -3.32 -4.20 -32.70
CA LEU A 260 -2.70 -5.40 -33.26
C LEU A 260 -3.16 -6.69 -32.59
N ALA A 261 -3.51 -6.64 -31.30
CA ALA A 261 -4.04 -7.79 -30.57
C ALA A 261 -5.42 -8.24 -31.10
N ARG A 262 -6.16 -7.35 -31.76
CA ARG A 262 -7.53 -7.59 -32.29
C ARG A 262 -8.51 -8.05 -31.20
N THR A 263 -8.33 -7.57 -29.98
CA THR A 263 -9.23 -7.81 -28.85
C THR A 263 -10.06 -6.56 -28.55
N ARG A 264 -11.23 -6.75 -27.92
CA ARG A 264 -11.96 -5.61 -27.36
C ARG A 264 -11.21 -5.13 -26.13
N PHE A 265 -11.07 -3.82 -25.96
CA PHE A 265 -10.44 -3.26 -24.78
C PHE A 265 -11.19 -2.04 -24.27
N LEU A 266 -11.12 -1.84 -22.96
CA LEU A 266 -11.53 -0.64 -22.27
C LEU A 266 -10.30 -0.05 -21.60
N TRP A 267 -9.93 1.18 -21.96
CA TRP A 267 -8.68 1.80 -21.51
C TRP A 267 -8.94 3.06 -20.70
N ALA A 268 -8.59 3.02 -19.42
CA ALA A 268 -8.51 4.19 -18.56
C ALA A 268 -7.24 5.00 -18.87
N LEU A 269 -7.23 5.66 -20.03
CA LEU A 269 -6.09 6.44 -20.51
C LEU A 269 -5.92 7.72 -19.68
N ARG A 270 -4.68 7.99 -19.26
CA ARG A 270 -4.30 9.26 -18.64
C ARG A 270 -3.40 10.07 -19.56
N LYS A 271 -3.41 11.39 -19.36
CA LYS A 271 -2.53 12.31 -20.08
C LYS A 271 -1.06 11.94 -19.84
N PRO A 272 -0.24 11.83 -20.90
CA PRO A 272 1.19 11.59 -20.79
C PRO A 272 1.93 12.64 -19.94
N ARG A 273 3.09 12.29 -19.38
CA ARG A 273 4.05 13.23 -18.76
C ARG A 273 5.48 12.93 -19.21
N ASP A 274 6.36 13.93 -19.05
CA ASP A 274 7.78 13.85 -19.37
C ASP A 274 8.60 13.29 -18.19
N VAL A 275 8.46 11.99 -17.90
CA VAL A 275 9.25 11.29 -16.86
C VAL A 275 9.99 10.11 -17.48
N ALA A 276 11.21 9.83 -17.00
CA ALA A 276 12.01 8.70 -17.46
C ALA A 276 11.42 7.35 -16.99
N ASP A 277 11.39 6.36 -17.90
CA ASP A 277 10.69 5.09 -17.69
C ASP A 277 11.32 4.23 -16.59
N ALA A 278 12.65 4.27 -16.45
CA ALA A 278 13.42 3.46 -15.51
C ALA A 278 13.11 3.75 -14.03
N ASP A 279 12.83 5.01 -13.68
CA ASP A 279 12.59 5.44 -12.30
C ASP A 279 11.24 4.95 -11.74
N VAL A 280 10.31 4.57 -12.62
CA VAL A 280 8.92 4.26 -12.25
C VAL A 280 8.65 2.75 -12.11
N LEU A 281 9.47 1.91 -12.75
CA LEU A 281 9.12 0.51 -13.01
C LEU A 281 9.84 -0.52 -12.15
N HIS A 282 10.90 -0.15 -11.43
CA HIS A 282 11.75 -1.11 -10.72
C HIS A 282 11.03 -1.91 -9.62
N GLY A 283 10.01 -1.34 -8.98
CA GLY A 283 9.16 -2.05 -8.00
C GLY A 283 8.04 -2.88 -8.66
N LEU A 284 7.43 -2.36 -9.73
CA LEU A 284 6.31 -3.00 -10.42
C LEU A 284 6.75 -4.24 -11.22
N GLY A 285 7.96 -4.23 -11.79
CA GLY A 285 8.51 -5.38 -12.52
C GLY A 285 8.64 -6.63 -11.67
N ARG A 286 8.93 -6.49 -10.37
CA ARG A 286 9.04 -7.64 -9.45
C ARG A 286 7.70 -8.30 -9.19
N ASN A 287 6.66 -7.50 -8.95
CA ASN A 287 5.29 -7.99 -8.82
C ASN A 287 4.82 -8.67 -10.11
N ALA A 288 5.15 -8.11 -11.28
CA ALA A 288 4.78 -8.69 -12.57
C ALA A 288 5.41 -10.09 -12.78
N ARG A 289 6.71 -10.24 -12.53
CA ARG A 289 7.41 -11.54 -12.61
C ARG A 289 6.83 -12.57 -11.66
N PHE A 290 6.53 -12.16 -10.44
CA PHE A 290 5.89 -13.02 -9.45
C PHE A 290 4.52 -13.54 -9.91
N MET A 291 3.69 -12.67 -10.47
CA MET A 291 2.38 -13.04 -11.03
C MET A 291 2.51 -13.95 -12.27
N GLU A 292 3.50 -13.72 -13.12
CA GLU A 292 3.78 -14.57 -14.28
C GLU A 292 4.27 -15.97 -13.86
N GLY A 293 5.15 -16.07 -12.85
CA GLY A 293 5.61 -17.36 -12.30
C GLY A 293 4.47 -18.23 -11.76
N ARG A 294 3.39 -17.59 -11.29
CA ARG A 294 2.16 -18.25 -10.85
C ARG A 294 1.19 -18.58 -11.97
N LYS A 295 1.51 -18.20 -13.20
CA LYS A 295 0.66 -18.38 -14.37
C LYS A 295 -0.72 -17.80 -14.08
N VAL A 296 -0.78 -16.55 -13.61
CA VAL A 296 -2.03 -15.77 -13.47
C VAL A 296 -2.08 -14.59 -14.44
N GLY A 297 -1.03 -14.42 -15.25
CA GLY A 297 -0.91 -13.43 -16.31
C GLY A 297 0.41 -13.60 -17.07
N LEU A 298 0.63 -12.74 -18.05
CA LEU A 298 1.87 -12.62 -18.80
C LEU A 298 2.48 -11.24 -18.61
N MET A 299 3.79 -11.20 -18.47
CA MET A 299 4.52 -9.94 -18.46
C MET A 299 4.70 -9.45 -19.89
N VAL A 300 4.39 -8.17 -20.13
CA VAL A 300 4.77 -7.52 -21.39
C VAL A 300 6.28 -7.44 -21.45
N ALA A 301 6.88 -7.96 -22.52
CA ALA A 301 8.32 -7.90 -22.74
C ALA A 301 8.79 -6.44 -22.72
N ARG A 302 9.92 -6.20 -22.06
CA ARG A 302 10.52 -4.88 -21.91
C ARG A 302 11.98 -4.91 -22.31
N ASN A 303 12.46 -3.79 -22.79
CA ASN A 303 13.88 -3.55 -22.98
C ASN A 303 14.57 -3.52 -21.60
N GLU A 304 15.69 -4.23 -21.46
CA GLU A 304 16.41 -4.39 -20.20
C GLU A 304 17.16 -3.13 -19.77
N ASP A 305 17.54 -2.27 -20.73
CA ASP A 305 18.34 -1.07 -20.48
C ASP A 305 17.48 0.11 -20.03
N ASP A 306 16.34 0.34 -20.67
CA ASP A 306 15.48 1.51 -20.43
C ASP A 306 14.08 1.18 -19.90
N GLY A 307 13.71 -0.10 -19.82
CA GLY A 307 12.41 -0.55 -19.32
C GLY A 307 11.23 -0.31 -20.27
N SER A 308 11.48 0.20 -21.48
CA SER A 308 10.48 0.48 -22.51
C SER A 308 9.84 -0.82 -23.04
N PHE A 309 8.68 -0.71 -23.69
CA PHE A 309 7.99 -1.82 -24.34
C PHE A 309 7.53 -1.40 -25.74
N ASP A 310 7.28 -2.37 -26.60
CA ASP A 310 6.78 -2.13 -27.96
C ASP A 310 5.40 -2.75 -28.21
N CYS A 311 4.75 -2.30 -29.28
CA CYS A 311 3.43 -2.75 -29.71
C CYS A 311 3.37 -4.25 -29.99
N ARG A 312 4.47 -4.89 -30.42
CA ARG A 312 4.49 -6.34 -30.73
C ARG A 312 4.46 -7.15 -29.45
N GLY A 313 5.23 -6.75 -28.44
CA GLY A 313 5.25 -7.35 -27.10
C GLY A 313 3.89 -7.26 -26.42
N ILE A 314 3.25 -6.08 -26.50
CA ILE A 314 1.89 -5.87 -25.98
C ILE A 314 0.90 -6.79 -26.70
N ALA A 315 0.91 -6.80 -28.03
CA ALA A 315 -0.03 -7.60 -28.81
C ALA A 315 0.14 -9.09 -28.54
N SER A 316 1.39 -9.55 -28.39
CA SER A 316 1.72 -10.92 -28.02
C SER A 316 1.16 -11.28 -26.65
N ALA A 317 1.44 -10.48 -25.62
CA ALA A 317 0.95 -10.73 -24.26
C ALA A 317 -0.58 -10.74 -24.19
N VAL A 318 -1.25 -9.78 -24.85
CA VAL A 318 -2.71 -9.71 -24.87
C VAL A 318 -3.32 -10.93 -25.56
N ARG A 319 -2.76 -11.38 -26.70
CA ARG A 319 -3.24 -12.59 -27.37
C ARG A 319 -2.99 -13.85 -26.55
N GLY A 320 -1.83 -13.97 -25.91
CA GLY A 320 -1.51 -15.08 -25.02
C GLY A 320 -2.48 -15.21 -23.84
N VAL A 321 -2.99 -14.09 -23.32
CA VAL A 321 -3.97 -14.12 -22.23
C VAL A 321 -5.41 -14.28 -22.72
N MET A 322 -5.77 -13.74 -23.89
CA MET A 322 -7.17 -13.61 -24.32
C MET A 322 -7.61 -14.59 -25.40
N VAL A 323 -6.69 -15.04 -26.27
CA VAL A 323 -7.01 -15.73 -27.53
C VAL A 323 -6.49 -17.16 -27.53
N GLU A 324 -5.27 -17.38 -27.03
CA GLU A 324 -4.65 -18.70 -27.00
C GLU A 324 -5.33 -19.60 -25.94
N GLU A 325 -6.17 -20.52 -26.39
CA GLU A 325 -7.05 -21.30 -25.51
C GLU A 325 -6.30 -22.10 -24.43
N GLY A 326 -5.14 -22.67 -24.78
CA GLY A 326 -4.32 -23.47 -23.88
C GLY A 326 -3.79 -22.66 -22.68
N SER A 327 -3.14 -21.54 -22.96
CA SER A 327 -2.58 -20.63 -21.94
C SER A 327 -3.69 -19.88 -21.20
N ARG A 328 -4.71 -19.38 -21.91
CA ARG A 328 -5.88 -18.71 -21.32
C ARG A 328 -6.57 -19.56 -20.25
N LYS A 329 -6.79 -20.85 -20.52
CA LYS A 329 -7.46 -21.74 -19.54
C LYS A 329 -6.68 -21.82 -18.24
N ILE A 330 -5.35 -21.94 -18.32
CA ILE A 330 -4.46 -21.99 -17.16
C ILE A 330 -4.53 -20.67 -16.38
N PHE A 331 -4.41 -19.54 -17.07
CA PHE A 331 -4.48 -18.22 -16.43
C PHE A 331 -5.81 -17.98 -15.73
N VAL A 332 -6.93 -18.31 -16.39
CA VAL A 332 -8.27 -18.14 -15.82
C VAL A 332 -8.48 -19.06 -14.60
N GLU A 333 -8.01 -20.31 -14.67
CA GLU A 333 -8.13 -21.24 -13.54
C GLU A 333 -7.33 -20.76 -12.33
N ASN A 334 -6.08 -20.34 -12.53
CA ASN A 334 -5.24 -19.85 -11.45
C ASN A 334 -5.74 -18.50 -10.91
N ALA A 335 -6.21 -17.60 -11.77
CA ALA A 335 -6.83 -16.34 -11.35
C ALA A 335 -8.05 -16.56 -10.45
N LYS A 336 -8.86 -17.61 -10.70
CA LYS A 336 -9.97 -17.98 -9.81
C LYS A 336 -9.49 -18.45 -8.43
N LYS A 337 -8.40 -19.23 -8.38
CA LYS A 337 -7.78 -19.64 -7.11
C LYS A 337 -7.28 -18.41 -6.34
N VAL A 338 -6.68 -17.44 -7.03
CA VAL A 338 -6.32 -16.13 -6.45
C VAL A 338 -7.52 -15.41 -5.88
N GLN A 339 -8.57 -15.30 -6.70
CA GLN A 339 -9.77 -14.58 -6.35
C GLN A 339 -10.43 -15.15 -5.08
N GLN A 340 -10.42 -16.47 -4.89
CA GLN A 340 -10.96 -17.10 -3.68
C GLN A 340 -10.30 -16.61 -2.39
N ILE A 341 -9.04 -16.18 -2.44
CA ILE A 341 -8.30 -15.69 -1.28
C ILE A 341 -8.41 -14.16 -1.17
N VAL A 342 -8.19 -13.46 -2.30
CA VAL A 342 -8.16 -11.98 -2.34
C VAL A 342 -9.55 -11.37 -2.11
N ALA A 343 -10.61 -12.04 -2.58
CA ALA A 343 -11.98 -11.58 -2.44
C ALA A 343 -12.69 -12.11 -1.18
N ASP A 344 -12.02 -12.97 -0.39
CA ASP A 344 -12.56 -13.46 0.89
C ASP A 344 -12.54 -12.34 1.94
N LYS A 345 -13.67 -11.64 2.04
CA LYS A 345 -13.84 -10.53 2.98
C LYS A 345 -13.66 -10.97 4.44
N GLU A 346 -14.15 -12.15 4.80
CA GLU A 346 -14.07 -12.64 6.19
C GLU A 346 -12.61 -12.91 6.55
N LEU A 347 -11.82 -13.48 5.65
CA LEU A 347 -10.38 -13.62 5.81
C LEU A 347 -9.69 -12.25 5.93
N GLN A 348 -10.03 -11.28 5.06
CA GLN A 348 -9.41 -9.95 5.13
C GLN A 348 -9.75 -9.21 6.43
N GLU A 349 -10.98 -9.31 6.93
CA GLU A 349 -11.38 -8.69 8.20
C GLU A 349 -10.74 -9.40 9.40
N ARG A 350 -10.59 -10.74 9.36
CA ARG A 350 -9.88 -11.50 10.41
C ARG A 350 -8.43 -11.03 10.58
N TYR A 351 -7.72 -10.72 9.49
CA TYR A 351 -6.36 -10.16 9.62
C TYR A 351 -6.34 -8.84 10.40
N VAL A 352 -7.35 -7.99 10.21
CA VAL A 352 -7.46 -6.72 10.95
C VAL A 352 -7.83 -6.98 12.42
N ASP A 353 -8.70 -7.95 12.69
CA ASP A 353 -9.05 -8.36 14.06
C ASP A 353 -7.83 -8.90 14.83
N GLU A 354 -7.06 -9.79 14.19
CA GLU A 354 -5.82 -10.35 14.74
C GLU A 354 -4.77 -9.27 14.97
N PHE A 355 -4.64 -8.31 14.03
CA PHE A 355 -3.78 -7.15 14.20
C PHE A 355 -4.17 -6.33 15.44
N VAL A 356 -5.45 -5.99 15.60
CA VAL A 356 -5.97 -5.28 16.78
C VAL A 356 -5.71 -6.07 18.06
N GLN A 357 -5.92 -7.39 18.04
CA GLN A 357 -5.63 -8.25 19.18
C GLN A 357 -4.14 -8.21 19.55
N ARG A 358 -3.24 -8.16 18.56
CA ARG A 358 -1.79 -8.06 18.78
C ARG A 358 -1.40 -6.74 19.44
N LEU A 359 -1.98 -5.63 18.99
CA LEU A 359 -1.79 -4.31 19.62
C LEU A 359 -2.22 -4.33 21.09
N ARG A 360 -3.40 -4.89 21.39
CA ARG A 360 -3.93 -5.01 22.77
C ARG A 360 -3.08 -5.92 23.66
N SER A 361 -2.61 -7.03 23.11
CA SER A 361 -1.77 -8.01 23.83
C SER A 361 -0.43 -7.41 24.23
N TYR A 362 0.17 -6.62 23.34
CA TYR A 362 1.41 -5.91 23.63
C TYR A 362 1.23 -4.90 24.77
N MET A 363 0.16 -4.11 24.77
CA MET A 363 -0.15 -3.16 25.86
C MET A 363 -0.35 -3.86 27.21
N SER A 364 -0.98 -5.04 27.20
CA SER A 364 -1.21 -5.84 28.41
C SER A 364 0.10 -6.43 28.99
N GLY A 365 1.09 -6.70 28.13
CA GLY A 365 2.40 -7.20 28.52
C GLY A 365 3.38 -6.11 28.97
N TYR A 366 3.24 -4.89 28.46
CA TYR A 366 4.11 -3.74 28.74
C TYR A 366 4.00 -3.22 30.19
N GLY A 367 2.90 -3.58 30.90
CA GLY A 367 2.63 -3.16 32.27
C GLY A 367 3.20 -4.03 33.40
N LYS A 368 3.95 -5.12 33.10
CA LYS A 368 4.68 -5.84 34.15
C LYS A 368 6.06 -5.18 34.34
N PRO A 369 6.34 -4.55 35.49
CA PRO A 369 7.71 -4.15 35.78
C PRO A 369 8.57 -5.42 35.75
N SER A 370 9.69 -5.36 35.02
CA SER A 370 10.73 -6.37 35.09
C SER A 370 11.03 -6.60 36.57
N GLY A 371 10.71 -7.80 37.06
CA GLY A 371 10.89 -8.16 38.46
C GLY A 371 12.29 -7.74 38.91
N ALA A 372 12.33 -6.89 39.92
CA ALA A 372 13.54 -6.69 40.69
C ALA A 372 14.03 -8.08 41.10
N ASN A 373 15.25 -8.43 40.70
CA ASN A 373 15.97 -9.54 41.30
C ASN A 373 16.05 -9.23 42.79
N ASP A 374 15.25 -9.93 43.58
CA ASP A 374 15.28 -9.89 45.03
C ASP A 374 16.51 -10.72 45.47
N PRO A 375 17.59 -10.11 45.99
CA PRO A 375 18.81 -10.81 46.32
C PRO A 375 18.73 -11.30 47.76
N THR A 376 17.75 -12.15 48.07
CA THR A 376 17.73 -12.86 49.37
C THR A 376 17.09 -14.23 49.23
N THR A 377 17.90 -15.20 48.82
CA THR A 377 17.87 -16.56 49.39
C THR A 377 19.30 -17.07 49.40
N SER A 378 19.85 -17.12 50.62
CA SER A 378 21.09 -17.81 50.97
C SER A 378 20.93 -19.32 50.91
#